data_AF-R9K0Y9-F1
#
_entry.id   AF-R9K0Y9-F1
#
_cell.length_a   1.000
_cell.length_b   1.000
_cell.length_c   1.000
_cell.angle_alpha   90.00
_cell.angle_beta   90.00
_cell.angle_gamma   90.00
#
_symmetry.space_group_name_H-M   'P 1'
#
loop_
_entity.id
_entity.type
_entity.pdbx_description
1 polymer ?
#
loop_
_entity_poly.entity_id
_entity_poly.type
_entity_poly.pdbx_seq_one_letter_code
_entity_poly.pdbx_strand_id
1 'polypeptide(L)'
;MADKTEWVVNGFQFGTQQDAELAQNEKIRIERLEEKLDYQNQEMVYAVYKKAVNNRVFRTPVGYDFLKRLQRILYDNAQEDIANIPIYGVYSMRESANPTIERIQASRKPVKEKPKQEFFSRKTSIIVNIGLLVLVIVMFVIATTGSNPTIVNYERTLQNRYAEWEQQLSDREQVIREKEKELLIAE
;
A
#
# COMPACT_ATOMS: atom_id res chain seq x y z
N MET A 1 6.16 35.37 -21.36
CA MET A 1 5.60 34.16 -22.01
C MET A 1 6.79 33.48 -22.68
N ALA A 2 7.25 32.35 -22.14
CA ALA A 2 8.42 31.67 -22.72
C ALA A 2 8.09 31.20 -24.14
N ASP A 3 9.05 31.36 -25.04
CA ASP A 3 8.93 31.16 -26.48
C ASP A 3 8.60 29.68 -26.79
N LYS A 4 7.32 29.34 -26.95
CA LYS A 4 6.84 27.96 -27.18
C LYS A 4 7.18 27.41 -28.56
N THR A 5 7.96 28.15 -29.35
CA THR A 5 8.44 27.74 -30.67
C THR A 5 9.42 26.57 -30.56
N GLU A 6 10.17 26.47 -29.46
CA GLU A 6 11.12 25.37 -29.22
C GLU A 6 10.44 24.02 -28.99
N TRP A 7 9.14 24.00 -28.66
CA TRP A 7 8.39 22.76 -28.38
C TRP A 7 7.57 22.27 -29.57
N VAL A 8 7.90 22.73 -30.78
CA VAL A 8 7.26 22.30 -32.02
C VAL A 8 8.15 21.29 -32.73
N VAL A 9 7.61 20.09 -32.98
CA VAL A 9 8.32 19.02 -33.70
C VAL A 9 7.43 18.48 -34.80
N ASN A 10 7.93 18.53 -36.04
CA ASN A 10 7.23 18.04 -37.24
C ASN A 10 5.78 18.59 -37.38
N GLY A 11 5.58 19.86 -37.01
CA GLY A 11 4.27 20.52 -37.04
C GLY A 11 3.37 20.27 -35.82
N PHE A 12 3.77 19.42 -34.87
CA PHE A 12 3.06 19.20 -33.61
C PHE A 12 3.63 20.09 -32.50
N GLN A 13 2.78 20.86 -31.82
CA GLN A 13 3.16 21.61 -30.63
C GLN A 13 2.94 20.77 -29.37
N PHE A 14 3.99 20.58 -28.60
CA PHE A 14 3.96 19.81 -27.35
C PHE A 14 3.70 20.74 -26.15
N GLY A 15 3.00 20.21 -25.15
CA GLY A 15 2.71 20.93 -23.92
C GLY A 15 3.86 20.97 -22.92
N THR A 16 4.83 20.06 -23.06
CA THR A 16 5.99 19.94 -22.19
C THR A 16 7.28 19.80 -23.00
N GLN A 17 8.39 20.28 -22.44
CA GLN A 17 9.72 20.11 -23.04
C GLN A 17 10.11 18.62 -23.17
N GLN A 18 9.76 17.78 -22.18
CA GLN A 18 10.07 16.35 -22.20
C GLN A 18 9.40 15.64 -23.38
N ASP A 19 8.13 15.96 -23.65
CA ASP A 19 7.41 15.38 -24.79
C ASP A 19 7.98 15.87 -26.13
N ALA A 20 8.42 17.13 -26.20
CA ALA A 20 9.09 17.69 -27.37
C ALA A 20 10.42 16.99 -27.64
N GLU A 21 11.28 16.82 -26.63
CA GLU A 21 12.55 16.09 -26.75
C GLU A 21 12.33 14.63 -27.14
N LEU A 22 11.32 13.96 -26.58
CA LEU A 22 10.96 12.61 -26.97
C LEU A 22 10.54 12.55 -28.45
N ALA A 23 9.73 13.50 -28.91
CA ALA A 23 9.29 13.59 -30.29
C ALA A 23 10.46 13.87 -31.25
N GLN A 24 11.43 14.72 -30.86
CA GLN A 24 12.66 14.94 -31.64
C GLN A 24 13.48 13.64 -31.77
N ASN A 25 13.65 12.91 -30.66
CA ASN A 25 14.35 11.63 -30.67
C ASN A 25 13.61 10.56 -31.50
N GLU A 26 12.28 10.55 -31.49
CA GLU A 26 11.49 9.69 -32.37
C GLU A 26 11.67 10.09 -33.84
N LYS A 27 11.64 11.39 -34.16
CA LYS A 27 11.88 11.89 -35.53
C LYS A 27 13.21 11.41 -36.09
N ILE A 28 14.31 11.59 -35.35
CA ILE A 28 15.64 11.15 -35.78
C ILE A 28 15.70 9.62 -35.96
N ARG A 29 15.01 8.86 -35.09
CA ARG A 29 14.91 7.40 -35.24
C ARG A 29 14.13 6.98 -36.47
N ILE A 30 13.06 7.71 -36.79
CA ILE A 30 12.27 7.49 -38.00
C ILE A 30 13.12 7.77 -39.23
N GLU A 31 13.78 8.93 -39.31
CA GLU A 31 14.65 9.30 -40.45
C GLU A 31 15.69 8.19 -40.73
N ARG A 32 16.37 7.67 -39.69
CA ARG A 32 17.33 6.56 -39.83
C ARG A 32 16.71 5.22 -40.26
N LEU A 33 15.44 4.99 -39.90
CA LEU A 33 14.73 3.79 -40.31
C LEU A 33 14.28 3.92 -41.77
N GLU A 34 13.78 5.09 -42.16
CA GLU A 34 13.36 5.40 -43.52
C GLU A 34 14.52 5.27 -44.51
N GLU A 35 15.74 5.68 -44.13
CA GLU A 35 16.95 5.49 -44.95
C GLU A 35 17.25 4.02 -45.29
N LYS A 36 16.86 3.09 -44.40
CA LYS A 36 17.16 1.65 -44.53
C LYS A 36 15.95 0.85 -45.00
N LEU A 37 14.78 1.47 -45.06
CA LEU A 37 13.52 0.81 -45.38
C LEU A 37 13.30 0.87 -46.89
N ASP A 38 13.10 -0.29 -47.50
CA ASP A 38 12.66 -0.36 -48.89
C ASP A 38 11.12 -0.43 -48.91
N TYR A 39 10.50 0.65 -49.34
CA TYR A 39 9.04 0.78 -49.45
C TYR A 39 8.44 -0.10 -50.55
N GLN A 40 9.24 -0.58 -51.50
CA GLN A 40 8.79 -1.52 -52.53
C GLN A 40 8.64 -2.94 -51.98
N ASN A 41 9.38 -3.27 -50.92
CA ASN A 41 9.33 -4.57 -50.27
C ASN A 41 8.24 -4.62 -49.19
N GLN A 42 7.04 -5.05 -49.60
CA GLN A 42 5.86 -5.15 -48.73
C GLN A 42 6.09 -6.01 -47.48
N GLU A 43 6.78 -7.14 -47.60
CA GLU A 43 7.05 -8.01 -46.45
C GLU A 43 7.92 -7.31 -45.40
N MET A 44 8.93 -6.57 -45.85
CA MET A 44 9.79 -5.79 -44.96
C MET A 44 9.00 -4.67 -44.27
N VAL A 45 8.20 -3.91 -45.03
CA VAL A 45 7.34 -2.85 -44.49
C VAL A 45 6.37 -3.42 -43.45
N TYR A 46 5.73 -4.55 -43.73
CA TYR A 46 4.82 -5.21 -42.80
C TYR A 46 5.54 -5.70 -41.54
N ALA A 47 6.73 -6.31 -41.69
CA ALA A 47 7.52 -6.77 -40.56
C ALA A 47 7.95 -5.62 -39.65
N VAL A 48 8.40 -4.50 -40.23
CA VAL A 48 8.78 -3.29 -39.49
C VAL A 48 7.56 -2.69 -38.79
N TYR A 49 6.42 -2.56 -39.49
CA TYR A 49 5.17 -2.07 -38.92
C TYR A 49 4.72 -2.91 -37.73
N LYS A 50 4.58 -4.23 -37.92
CA LYS A 50 4.17 -5.18 -36.88
C LYS A 50 5.10 -5.13 -35.67
N LYS A 51 6.42 -5.08 -35.91
CA LYS A 51 7.43 -4.98 -34.84
C LYS A 51 7.35 -3.65 -34.10
N ALA A 52 7.16 -2.54 -34.81
CA ALA A 52 7.06 -1.21 -34.21
C ALA A 52 5.80 -1.06 -33.34
N VAL A 53 4.66 -1.59 -33.81
CA VAL A 53 3.40 -1.61 -33.07
C VAL A 53 3.50 -2.52 -31.83
N ASN A 54 3.96 -3.77 -31.99
CA ASN A 54 4.03 -4.73 -30.88
C ASN A 54 5.00 -4.29 -29.78
N ASN A 55 6.16 -3.74 -30.15
CA ASN A 55 7.18 -3.31 -29.20
C ASN A 55 6.96 -1.89 -28.67
N ARG A 56 5.91 -1.18 -29.14
CA ARG A 56 5.59 0.20 -28.73
C ARG A 56 6.81 1.13 -28.89
N VAL A 57 7.48 1.03 -30.03
CA VAL A 57 8.71 1.78 -30.33
C VAL A 57 8.46 3.29 -30.34
N PHE A 58 7.26 3.67 -30.78
CA PHE A 58 6.82 5.05 -30.94
C PHE A 58 5.65 5.33 -30.00
N ARG A 59 5.68 6.51 -29.37
CA ARG A 59 4.67 6.95 -28.38
C ARG A 59 4.14 8.34 -28.68
N THR A 60 4.88 9.16 -29.43
CA THR A 60 4.50 10.54 -29.72
C THR A 60 3.64 10.62 -30.99
N PRO A 61 2.90 11.74 -31.19
CA PRO A 61 2.16 12.01 -32.43
C PRO A 61 3.00 11.87 -33.69
N VAL A 62 4.29 12.26 -33.63
CA VAL A 62 5.24 12.14 -34.75
C VAL A 62 5.42 10.68 -35.15
N GLY A 63 5.60 9.79 -34.18
CA GLY A 63 5.74 8.37 -34.44
C GLY A 63 4.45 7.68 -34.86
N TYR A 64 3.29 8.13 -34.36
CA TYR A 64 2.00 7.66 -34.86
C TYR A 64 1.74 8.05 -36.31
N ASP A 65 2.16 9.26 -36.74
CA ASP A 65 2.10 9.68 -38.14
C ASP A 65 2.90 8.74 -39.04
N PHE A 66 4.14 8.40 -38.65
CA PHE A 66 4.95 7.42 -39.37
C PHE A 66 4.30 6.03 -39.45
N LEU A 67 3.79 5.50 -38.33
CA LEU A 67 3.06 4.23 -38.32
C LEU A 67 1.82 4.28 -39.23
N LYS A 68 1.12 5.42 -39.29
CA LYS A 68 -0.02 5.61 -40.20
C LYS A 68 0.39 5.63 -41.67
N ARG A 69 1.53 6.24 -42.00
CA ARG A 69 2.10 6.20 -43.36
C ARG A 69 2.43 4.77 -43.78
N LEU A 70 3.12 4.01 -42.93
CA LEU A 70 3.40 2.58 -43.16
C LEU A 70 2.11 1.78 -43.36
N GLN A 71 1.11 1.98 -42.49
CA GLN A 71 -0.19 1.33 -42.60
C GLN A 71 -0.90 1.64 -43.93
N ARG A 72 -0.81 2.89 -44.42
CA ARG A 72 -1.41 3.28 -45.70
C ARG A 72 -0.76 2.54 -46.88
N ILE A 73 0.56 2.46 -46.90
CA ILE A 73 1.31 1.72 -47.93
C ILE A 73 0.90 0.24 -47.93
N LEU A 74 0.68 -0.35 -46.75
CA LEU A 74 0.24 -1.73 -46.63
C LEU A 74 -1.21 -1.96 -47.12
N TYR A 75 -2.11 -0.99 -46.90
CA TYR A 75 -3.47 -1.04 -47.42
C TYR A 75 -3.52 -0.88 -48.95
N ASP A 76 -2.73 0.04 -49.49
CA ASP A 76 -2.68 0.29 -50.94
C ASP A 76 -2.19 -0.95 -51.73
N ASN A 77 -1.43 -1.84 -51.08
CA ASN A 77 -0.94 -3.10 -51.65
C ASN A 77 -1.75 -4.35 -51.23
N ALA A 78 -3.02 -4.17 -50.85
CA ALA A 78 -4.02 -5.22 -50.62
C ALA A 78 -3.71 -6.23 -49.49
N GLN A 79 -3.05 -5.81 -48.40
CA GLN A 79 -2.91 -6.66 -47.21
C GLN A 79 -4.15 -6.55 -46.31
N GLU A 80 -4.97 -7.60 -46.25
CA GLU A 80 -6.29 -7.57 -45.59
C GLU A 80 -6.25 -7.65 -44.04
N ASP A 81 -5.12 -8.03 -43.42
CA ASP A 81 -4.99 -8.18 -41.96
C ASP A 81 -3.83 -7.35 -41.38
N ILE A 82 -4.05 -6.03 -41.28
CA ILE A 82 -3.10 -5.08 -40.70
C ILE A 82 -3.55 -4.72 -39.29
N ALA A 83 -2.72 -5.04 -38.29
CA ALA A 83 -2.99 -4.74 -36.89
C ALA A 83 -3.28 -3.25 -36.65
N ASN A 84 -4.23 -2.93 -35.78
CA ASN A 84 -4.56 -1.54 -35.44
C ASN A 84 -3.45 -0.89 -34.60
N ILE A 85 -3.23 0.42 -34.79
CA ILE A 85 -2.28 1.20 -33.97
C ILE A 85 -2.96 1.52 -32.62
N PRO A 86 -2.47 1.00 -31.49
CA PRO A 86 -3.05 1.28 -30.18
C PRO A 86 -2.73 2.71 -29.74
N ILE A 87 -3.74 3.46 -29.34
CA ILE A 87 -3.58 4.80 -28.78
C ILE A 87 -3.78 4.71 -27.26
N TYR A 88 -2.79 5.19 -26.50
CA TYR A 88 -2.81 5.16 -25.03
C TYR A 88 -3.28 6.48 -24.41
N GLY A 89 -3.46 7.53 -25.22
CA GLY A 89 -4.04 8.79 -24.78
C GLY A 89 -5.55 8.66 -24.64
N VAL A 90 -6.08 9.05 -23.48
CA VAL A 90 -7.52 9.16 -23.26
C VAL A 90 -7.96 10.57 -23.71
N TYR A 91 -8.81 10.66 -24.73
CA TYR A 91 -9.24 11.95 -25.31
C TYR A 91 -10.63 12.40 -24.82
N SER A 92 -11.36 11.56 -24.08
CA SER A 92 -12.68 11.92 -23.57
C SER A 92 -12.54 12.85 -22.36
N MET A 93 -12.92 14.12 -22.55
CA MET A 93 -13.02 15.11 -21.45
C MET A 93 -14.12 14.76 -20.42
N ARG A 94 -14.85 13.64 -20.57
CA ARG A 94 -16.07 13.30 -19.80
C ARG A 94 -16.08 11.95 -19.09
N GLU A 95 -15.11 11.06 -19.26
CA GLU A 95 -14.99 9.86 -18.40
C GLU A 95 -14.01 10.04 -17.23
N SER A 96 -13.29 11.16 -17.20
CA SER A 96 -12.34 11.51 -16.13
C SER A 96 -12.99 11.94 -14.80
N ALA A 97 -14.31 11.83 -14.66
CA ALA A 97 -14.99 12.04 -13.37
C ALA A 97 -14.85 10.83 -12.41
N ASN A 98 -14.31 9.69 -12.87
CA ASN A 98 -14.01 8.55 -11.99
C ASN A 98 -12.68 7.87 -12.33
N PRO A 99 -11.52 8.49 -12.02
CA PRO A 99 -10.21 7.82 -12.07
C PRO A 99 -10.09 6.64 -11.07
N THR A 100 -11.11 6.42 -10.23
CA THR A 100 -11.15 5.34 -9.24
C THR A 100 -11.65 4.00 -9.82
N ILE A 101 -12.46 3.98 -10.88
CA ILE A 101 -13.10 2.74 -11.37
C ILE A 101 -12.25 2.03 -12.44
N GLU A 102 -11.53 2.73 -13.31
CA GLU A 102 -10.64 2.07 -14.29
C GLU A 102 -9.40 1.43 -13.66
N ARG A 103 -8.97 1.92 -12.48
CA ARG A 103 -7.95 1.24 -11.66
C ARG A 103 -8.42 -0.13 -11.13
N ILE A 104 -9.74 -0.40 -11.15
CA ILE A 104 -10.35 -1.65 -10.68
C ILE A 104 -10.65 -2.61 -11.84
N GLN A 105 -10.75 -2.15 -13.09
CA GLN A 105 -10.99 -3.02 -14.25
C GLN A 105 -9.72 -3.37 -15.05
N ALA A 106 -8.70 -2.51 -15.07
CA ALA A 106 -7.39 -2.85 -15.64
C ALA A 106 -6.63 -3.92 -14.82
N SER A 107 -7.14 -4.32 -13.65
CA SER A 107 -6.61 -5.40 -12.83
C SER A 107 -7.21 -6.78 -13.15
N ARG A 108 -8.16 -6.89 -14.09
CA ARG A 108 -8.80 -8.17 -14.46
C ARG A 108 -8.32 -8.75 -15.80
N LYS A 109 -7.03 -9.09 -15.92
CA LYS A 109 -6.50 -10.36 -16.54
C LYS A 109 -4.98 -10.38 -16.70
N PRO A 110 -4.37 -11.58 -16.69
CA PRO A 110 -3.84 -12.30 -15.54
C PRO A 110 -2.38 -11.91 -15.29
N VAL A 111 -2.12 -11.05 -14.31
CA VAL A 111 -0.74 -10.80 -13.87
C VAL A 111 -0.31 -12.01 -13.05
N LYS A 112 0.69 -12.73 -13.59
CA LYS A 112 1.50 -13.75 -12.93
C LYS A 112 1.55 -13.50 -11.42
N GLU A 113 1.02 -14.46 -10.68
CA GLU A 113 0.97 -14.49 -9.22
C GLU A 113 2.37 -14.22 -8.65
N LYS A 114 2.59 -12.98 -8.23
CA LYS A 114 3.58 -12.69 -7.20
C LYS A 114 2.83 -12.93 -5.90
N PRO A 115 3.19 -13.93 -5.08
CA PRO A 115 2.53 -14.16 -3.79
C PRO A 115 2.95 -13.06 -2.82
N LYS A 116 2.41 -11.85 -2.99
CA LYS A 116 2.63 -10.74 -2.08
C LYS A 116 1.60 -10.86 -0.96
N GLN A 117 1.95 -11.66 0.03
CA GLN A 117 1.73 -11.41 1.46
C GLN A 117 0.32 -10.96 1.93
N GLU A 118 -0.77 -11.34 1.26
CA GLU A 118 -2.10 -11.23 1.88
C GLU A 118 -2.25 -12.12 3.12
N PHE A 119 -1.35 -13.11 3.29
CA PHE A 119 -1.27 -13.94 4.50
C PHE A 119 -0.74 -13.20 5.73
N PHE A 120 0.00 -12.10 5.56
CA PHE A 120 0.49 -11.32 6.70
C PHE A 120 -0.62 -10.45 7.30
N SER A 121 -1.58 -9.95 6.52
CA SER A 121 -2.60 -9.06 7.08
C SER A 121 -3.58 -9.79 8.01
N ARG A 122 -4.05 -11.00 7.63
CA ARG A 122 -4.96 -11.78 8.47
C ARG A 122 -4.28 -12.42 9.68
N LYS A 123 -3.11 -13.05 9.50
CA LYS A 123 -2.43 -13.73 10.61
C LYS A 123 -1.82 -12.76 11.62
N THR A 124 -1.30 -11.61 11.17
CA THR A 124 -0.81 -10.57 12.08
C THR A 124 -1.96 -9.93 12.87
N SER A 125 -3.12 -9.68 12.25
CA SER A 125 -4.29 -9.17 12.98
C SER A 125 -4.78 -10.14 14.07
N ILE A 126 -4.80 -11.46 13.79
CA ILE A 126 -5.17 -12.48 14.77
C ILE A 126 -4.14 -12.56 15.91
N ILE A 127 -2.84 -12.54 15.60
CA ILE A 127 -1.75 -12.58 16.60
C ILE A 127 -1.80 -11.35 17.52
N VAL A 128 -2.02 -10.16 16.96
CA VAL A 128 -2.15 -8.92 17.74
C VAL A 128 -3.36 -8.98 18.67
N ASN A 129 -4.49 -9.52 18.20
CA ASN A 129 -5.70 -9.65 19.02
C ASN A 129 -5.53 -10.70 20.13
N ILE A 130 -4.82 -11.80 19.87
CA ILE A 130 -4.48 -12.79 20.91
C ILE A 130 -3.53 -12.17 21.96
N GLY A 131 -2.53 -11.40 21.52
CA GLY A 131 -1.64 -10.67 22.42
C GLY A 131 -2.38 -9.66 23.31
N LEU A 132 -3.36 -8.95 22.73
CA LEU A 132 -4.24 -8.05 23.47
C LEU A 132 -5.05 -8.81 24.55
N LEU A 133 -5.59 -9.98 24.20
CA LEU A 133 -6.36 -10.82 25.13
C LEU A 133 -5.49 -11.32 26.29
N VAL A 134 -4.25 -11.72 26.03
CA VAL A 134 -3.30 -12.13 27.07
C VAL A 134 -2.99 -10.97 28.02
N LEU A 135 -2.83 -9.74 27.51
CA LEU A 135 -2.60 -8.55 28.33
C LEU A 135 -3.79 -8.28 29.28
N VAL A 136 -5.02 -8.41 28.78
CA VAL A 136 -6.23 -8.30 29.60
C VAL A 136 -6.27 -9.36 30.71
N ILE A 137 -5.90 -10.61 30.39
CA ILE A 137 -5.82 -11.69 31.39
C ILE A 137 -4.74 -11.38 32.44
N VAL A 138 -3.55 -10.91 32.03
CA VAL A 138 -2.48 -10.54 32.96
C VAL A 138 -2.93 -9.40 33.89
N MET A 139 -3.64 -8.41 33.35
CA MET A 139 -4.22 -7.33 34.16
C MET A 139 -5.23 -7.88 35.17
N PHE A 140 -6.04 -8.87 34.78
CA PHE A 140 -6.99 -9.53 35.67
C PHE A 140 -6.28 -10.34 36.76
N VAL A 141 -5.24 -11.09 36.44
CA VAL A 141 -4.44 -11.86 37.41
C VAL A 141 -3.73 -10.94 38.40
N ILE A 142 -3.16 -9.82 37.94
CA ILE A 142 -2.57 -8.82 38.83
C ILE A 142 -3.65 -8.15 39.68
N ALA A 143 -4.84 -7.91 39.15
CA ALA A 143 -5.95 -7.38 39.95
C ALA A 143 -6.44 -8.37 41.02
N THR A 144 -6.41 -9.68 40.75
CA THR A 144 -6.83 -10.71 41.71
C THR A 144 -5.73 -11.12 42.70
N THR A 145 -4.47 -11.10 42.28
CA THR A 145 -3.31 -11.60 43.06
C THR A 145 -2.49 -10.45 43.66
N GLY A 146 -2.55 -9.28 43.04
CA GLY A 146 -1.89 -8.07 43.52
C GLY A 146 -2.52 -7.66 44.83
N SER A 147 -1.72 -7.74 45.87
CA SER A 147 -1.92 -7.24 47.23
C SER A 147 -2.01 -5.70 47.28
N ASN A 148 -2.70 -5.10 46.32
CA ASN A 148 -3.29 -3.79 46.46
C ASN A 148 -4.74 -4.00 46.89
N PRO A 149 -5.18 -3.42 48.03
CA PRO A 149 -6.56 -3.54 48.48
C PRO A 149 -7.45 -2.89 47.43
N THR A 150 -7.95 -3.70 46.51
CA THR A 150 -9.01 -3.29 45.59
C THR A 150 -10.30 -3.38 46.38
N ILE A 151 -11.15 -2.35 46.26
CA ILE A 151 -12.34 -1.97 47.05
C ILE A 151 -13.14 -3.12 47.71
N VAL A 152 -13.15 -4.31 47.14
CA VAL A 152 -13.84 -5.50 47.64
C VAL A 152 -13.25 -6.08 48.94
N ASN A 153 -11.97 -5.84 49.27
CA ASN A 153 -11.31 -6.51 50.42
C ASN A 153 -10.82 -5.55 51.55
N TYR A 154 -11.25 -4.29 51.53
CA TYR A 154 -10.87 -3.32 52.56
C TYR A 154 -11.53 -3.61 53.92
N GLU A 155 -12.77 -4.06 53.92
CA GLU A 155 -13.51 -4.32 55.15
C GLU A 155 -12.89 -5.48 55.96
N ARG A 156 -12.58 -6.59 55.28
CA ARG A 156 -11.96 -7.76 55.93
C ARG A 156 -10.56 -7.48 56.45
N THR A 157 -9.77 -6.69 55.73
CA THR A 157 -8.41 -6.33 56.18
C THR A 157 -8.45 -5.39 57.39
N LEU A 158 -9.35 -4.42 57.42
CA LEU A 158 -9.61 -3.60 58.60
C LEU A 158 -10.09 -4.44 59.79
N GLN A 159 -11.05 -5.33 59.58
CA GLN A 159 -11.59 -6.17 60.65
C GLN A 159 -10.53 -7.11 61.24
N ASN A 160 -9.67 -7.70 60.41
CA ASN A 160 -8.55 -8.52 60.88
C ASN A 160 -7.55 -7.70 61.72
N ARG A 161 -7.29 -6.44 61.36
CA ARG A 161 -6.42 -5.55 62.15
C ARG A 161 -7.02 -5.23 63.51
N TYR A 162 -8.33 -5.00 63.58
CA TYR A 162 -9.01 -4.78 64.85
C TYR A 162 -9.00 -6.05 65.73
N ALA A 163 -9.21 -7.23 65.13
CA ALA A 163 -9.12 -8.49 65.85
C ALA A 163 -7.70 -8.79 66.38
N GLU A 164 -6.66 -8.54 65.57
CA GLU A 164 -5.26 -8.61 66.03
C GLU A 164 -5.00 -7.64 67.18
N TRP A 165 -5.56 -6.44 67.12
CA TRP A 165 -5.37 -5.43 68.14
C TRP A 165 -6.05 -5.81 69.47
N GLU A 166 -7.28 -6.31 69.41
CA GLU A 166 -8.00 -6.80 70.59
C GLU A 166 -7.25 -7.95 71.27
N GLN A 167 -6.70 -8.88 70.49
CA GLN A 167 -5.87 -9.97 71.02
C GLN A 167 -4.61 -9.45 71.72
N GLN A 168 -3.90 -8.47 71.14
CA GLN A 168 -2.74 -7.86 71.78
C GLN A 168 -3.10 -7.12 73.08
N LEU A 169 -4.26 -6.46 73.15
CA LEU A 169 -4.72 -5.84 74.40
C LEU A 169 -5.02 -6.90 75.45
N SER A 170 -5.73 -7.97 75.10
CA SER A 170 -6.04 -9.06 76.02
C SER A 170 -4.77 -9.71 76.58
N ASP A 171 -3.78 -9.97 75.73
CA ASP A 171 -2.49 -10.54 76.16
C ASP A 171 -1.76 -9.59 77.11
N ARG A 172 -1.75 -8.29 76.82
CA ARG A 172 -1.14 -7.28 77.71
C ARG A 172 -1.86 -7.19 79.04
N GLU A 173 -3.18 -7.20 79.04
CA GLU A 173 -3.96 -7.21 80.28
C GLU A 173 -3.72 -8.47 81.10
N GLN A 174 -3.59 -9.63 80.45
CA GLN A 174 -3.27 -10.86 81.15
C GLN A 174 -1.90 -10.78 81.83
N VAL A 175 -0.88 -10.28 81.13
CA VAL A 175 0.46 -10.06 81.71
C VAL A 175 0.40 -9.07 82.88
N ILE A 176 -0.39 -8.00 82.78
CA ILE A 176 -0.58 -7.05 83.88
C ILE A 176 -1.27 -7.72 85.07
N ARG A 177 -2.34 -8.49 84.85
CA ARG A 177 -3.05 -9.23 85.91
C ARG A 177 -2.17 -10.26 86.60
N GLU A 178 -1.30 -10.95 85.86
CA GLU A 178 -0.33 -11.89 86.43
C GLU A 178 0.66 -11.16 87.33
N LYS A 179 1.21 -10.02 86.88
CA LYS A 179 2.10 -9.17 87.70
C LYS A 179 1.40 -8.58 88.93
N GLU A 180 0.15 -8.16 88.81
CA GLU A 180 -0.64 -7.67 89.95
C GLU A 180 -0.85 -8.78 90.99
N LYS A 181 -1.13 -10.01 90.56
CA LYS A 181 -1.24 -11.16 91.48
C LYS A 181 0.09 -11.49 92.16
N GLU A 182 1.20 -11.44 91.43
CA GLU A 182 2.54 -11.63 92.02
C GLU A 182 2.86 -10.57 93.08
N LEU A 183 2.51 -9.30 92.82
CA LEU A 183 2.69 -8.21 93.77
C LEU A 183 1.80 -8.36 95.01
N LEU A 184 0.54 -8.79 94.86
CA LEU A 184 -0.40 -9.03 95.97
C LEU A 184 -0.04 -10.25 96.85
N ILE A 185 0.73 -11.21 96.31
CA ILE A 185 1.22 -12.37 97.07
C ILE A 185 2.55 -12.06 97.78
N ALA A 186 3.26 -11.01 97.34
CA ALA A 186 4.53 -10.56 97.89
C ALA A 186 4.42 -9.50 99.00
N GLU A 187 3.19 -9.04 99.30
CA GLU A 187 2.84 -8.17 100.45
C GLU A 187 2.19 -9.01 101.57
#